data_AF-A0A2D9Z5Y2-F1
#
_entry.id   AF-A0A2D9Z5Y2-F1
#
_cell.length_a   1.000
_cell.length_b   1.000
_cell.length_c   1.000
_cell.angle_alpha   90.00
_cell.angle_beta   90.00
_cell.angle_gamma   90.00
#
_symmetry.space_group_name_H-M   'P 1'
#
loop_
_entity.id
_entity.type
_entity.pdbx_description
1 polymer ?
#
loop_
_entity_poly.entity_id
_entity_poly.type
_entity_poly.pdbx_seq_one_letter_code
_entity_poly.pdbx_strand_id
1 'polypeptide(L)'
;MMGYMIFRKCENIMNRLLILIVLVLLGCRDSEPEQTPEEIIKQVEPGVIITDEQAKELSAKPGGLVVLSHINSITDNQAQILGTVNYLQLDGVSVLTDQQAKGLSQVRISLAIGLTTLTDTQAKILNRVKILKLSSLRQLTDEQALILGKKRGALYLNALSTLTTPQALHLGQLETLSLLSIKSITDEQAEALSQVKRNLWLGINSITDRQASTLSKVRNLALDHLTNIKDKQAEALSKVPTLSLLGLTAITVEQAKNLSKVEDLTIPESLQPLIDKYKNQ
;
A
#
# COMPACT_ATOMS: atom_id res chain seq x y z
N MET A 1 -80.20 22.02 0.69
CA MET A 1 -79.05 22.90 0.34
C MET A 1 -77.77 22.58 1.13
N MET A 2 -77.86 22.03 2.35
CA MET A 2 -76.71 21.71 3.20
C MET A 2 -75.84 20.52 2.72
N GLY A 3 -76.45 19.44 2.19
CA GLY A 3 -75.72 18.25 1.73
C GLY A 3 -74.85 18.47 0.47
N TYR A 4 -75.28 19.35 -0.42
CA TYR A 4 -74.54 19.67 -1.66
C TYR A 4 -73.26 20.48 -1.41
N MET A 5 -73.23 21.28 -0.34
CA MET A 5 -72.04 22.02 0.10
C MET A 5 -71.01 21.12 0.78
N ILE A 6 -71.45 20.09 1.50
CA ILE A 6 -70.55 19.12 2.17
C ILE A 6 -69.87 18.24 1.11
N PHE A 7 -70.61 17.78 0.10
CA PHE A 7 -70.07 16.96 -0.99
C PHE A 7 -68.97 17.70 -1.79
N ARG A 8 -69.23 18.95 -2.20
CA ARG A 8 -68.23 19.79 -2.89
C ARG A 8 -67.00 20.10 -2.03
N LYS A 9 -67.15 20.22 -0.72
CA LYS A 9 -66.04 20.49 0.21
C LYS A 9 -65.15 19.25 0.41
N CYS A 10 -65.75 18.05 0.48
CA CYS A 10 -65.01 16.79 0.50
C CYS A 10 -64.30 16.49 -0.83
N GLU A 11 -64.94 16.77 -1.97
CA GLU A 11 -64.35 16.58 -3.30
C GLU A 11 -63.13 17.49 -3.53
N ASN A 12 -63.19 18.75 -3.07
CA ASN A 12 -62.05 19.68 -3.14
C ASN A 12 -60.89 19.32 -2.19
N ILE A 13 -61.20 18.77 -1.00
CA ILE A 13 -60.19 18.27 -0.06
C ILE A 13 -59.52 17.00 -0.61
N MET A 14 -60.29 16.12 -1.23
CA MET A 14 -59.79 14.88 -1.83
C MET A 14 -58.96 15.14 -3.10
N ASN A 15 -59.35 16.10 -3.94
CA ASN A 15 -58.52 16.55 -5.07
C ASN A 15 -57.22 17.25 -4.63
N ARG A 16 -57.26 18.03 -3.55
CA ARG A 16 -56.03 18.62 -2.96
C ARG A 16 -55.13 17.55 -2.33
N LEU A 17 -55.69 16.52 -1.70
CA LEU A 17 -54.92 15.37 -1.20
C LEU A 17 -54.31 14.56 -2.35
N LEU A 18 -55.05 14.32 -3.44
CA LEU A 18 -54.54 13.62 -4.61
C LEU A 18 -53.40 14.39 -5.30
N ILE A 19 -53.51 15.71 -5.43
CA ILE A 19 -52.44 16.55 -6.00
C ILE A 19 -51.21 16.57 -5.09
N LEU A 20 -51.38 16.57 -3.76
CA LEU A 20 -50.25 16.46 -2.81
C LEU A 20 -49.59 15.07 -2.85
N ILE A 21 -50.36 13.98 -2.99
CA ILE A 21 -49.82 12.63 -3.15
C ILE A 21 -49.10 12.49 -4.50
N VAL A 22 -49.63 13.08 -5.57
CA VAL A 22 -48.97 13.11 -6.89
C VAL A 22 -47.70 13.97 -6.86
N LEU A 23 -47.64 15.07 -6.09
CA LEU A 23 -46.42 15.87 -5.90
C LEU A 23 -45.41 15.19 -4.96
N VAL A 24 -45.84 14.36 -4.02
CA VAL A 24 -44.95 13.51 -3.20
C VAL A 24 -44.40 12.35 -4.05
N LEU A 25 -45.18 11.81 -4.99
CA LEU A 25 -44.76 10.77 -5.94
C LEU A 25 -43.95 11.31 -7.14
N LEU A 26 -44.13 12.58 -7.54
CA LEU A 26 -43.26 13.28 -8.50
C LEU A 26 -42.06 13.96 -7.82
N GLY A 27 -42.09 14.05 -6.48
CA GLY A 27 -40.96 14.40 -5.61
C GLY A 27 -40.10 13.19 -5.22
N CYS A 28 -40.52 11.97 -5.60
CA CYS A 28 -39.60 10.86 -5.81
C CYS A 28 -38.75 11.24 -7.01
N ARG A 29 -37.68 11.99 -6.72
CA ARG A 29 -36.47 12.11 -7.52
C ARG A 29 -36.32 10.80 -8.29
N ASP A 30 -36.36 10.88 -9.61
CA ASP A 30 -35.77 9.87 -10.48
C ASP A 30 -34.29 9.79 -10.12
N SER A 31 -33.98 9.15 -9.00
CA SER A 31 -32.65 8.64 -8.73
C SER A 31 -32.52 7.49 -9.71
N GLU A 32 -31.75 7.72 -10.78
CA GLU A 32 -31.06 6.61 -11.45
C GLU A 32 -30.58 5.63 -10.37
N PRO A 33 -30.73 4.31 -10.57
CA PRO A 33 -30.35 3.36 -9.54
C PRO A 33 -28.92 3.68 -9.09
N GLU A 34 -28.75 4.05 -7.80
CA GLU A 34 -27.45 4.40 -7.22
C GLU A 34 -26.52 3.21 -7.46
N GLN A 35 -25.52 3.41 -8.32
CA GLN A 35 -24.56 2.38 -8.66
C GLN A 35 -23.81 1.96 -7.40
N THR A 36 -23.71 0.67 -7.13
CA THR A 36 -22.94 0.22 -5.96
C THR A 36 -21.44 0.49 -6.16
N PRO A 37 -20.63 0.61 -5.10
CA PRO A 37 -19.18 0.70 -5.22
C PRO A 37 -18.57 -0.42 -6.10
N GLU A 38 -19.11 -1.63 -6.03
CA GLU A 38 -18.67 -2.77 -6.83
C GLU A 38 -19.02 -2.61 -8.32
N GLU A 39 -20.18 -2.03 -8.63
CA GLU A 39 -20.58 -1.72 -10.00
C GLU A 39 -19.74 -0.59 -10.60
N ILE A 40 -19.45 0.45 -9.81
CA ILE A 40 -18.55 1.55 -10.20
C ILE A 40 -17.17 0.99 -10.53
N ILE A 41 -16.57 0.20 -9.63
CA ILE A 41 -15.22 -0.36 -9.85
C ILE A 41 -15.16 -1.21 -11.12
N LYS A 42 -16.20 -2.00 -11.42
CA LYS A 42 -16.26 -2.81 -12.65
C LYS A 42 -16.34 -1.98 -13.93
N GLN A 43 -16.91 -0.79 -13.87
CA GLN A 43 -17.05 0.11 -15.02
C GLN A 43 -15.81 0.98 -15.27
N VAL A 44 -14.87 1.01 -14.32
CA VAL A 44 -13.62 1.76 -14.45
C VAL A 44 -12.66 1.00 -15.36
N GLU A 45 -12.84 1.19 -16.67
CA GLU A 45 -11.92 0.72 -17.72
C GLU A 45 -10.68 1.66 -17.86
N PRO A 46 -9.58 1.20 -18.49
CA PRO A 46 -8.41 2.04 -18.73
C PRO A 46 -8.78 3.34 -19.47
N GLY A 47 -8.49 4.48 -18.84
CA GLY A 47 -8.76 5.81 -19.41
C GLY A 47 -10.10 6.43 -19.01
N VAL A 48 -10.95 5.72 -18.26
CA VAL A 48 -12.16 6.29 -17.66
C VAL A 48 -11.78 7.18 -16.47
N ILE A 49 -12.35 8.38 -16.43
CA ILE A 49 -12.27 9.31 -15.29
C ILE A 49 -13.54 9.13 -14.49
N ILE A 50 -13.41 8.82 -13.19
CA ILE A 50 -14.57 8.74 -12.30
C ILE A 50 -15.18 10.13 -12.10
N THR A 51 -16.48 10.20 -11.81
CA THR A 51 -17.13 11.45 -11.41
C THR A 51 -16.91 11.73 -9.93
N ASP A 52 -17.18 12.96 -9.48
CA ASP A 52 -17.12 13.32 -8.07
C ASP A 52 -18.18 12.57 -7.25
N GLU A 53 -19.34 12.32 -7.84
CA GLU A 53 -20.42 11.50 -7.29
C GLU A 53 -19.96 10.05 -7.11
N GLN A 54 -19.31 9.46 -8.12
CA GLN A 54 -18.72 8.13 -7.99
C GLN A 54 -17.65 8.08 -6.90
N ALA A 55 -16.81 9.12 -6.79
CA ALA A 55 -15.86 9.21 -5.69
C ALA A 55 -16.54 9.26 -4.31
N LYS A 56 -17.67 9.97 -4.17
CA LYS A 56 -18.45 10.03 -2.93
C LYS A 56 -19.01 8.65 -2.58
N GLU A 57 -19.60 7.95 -3.55
CA GLU A 57 -20.14 6.60 -3.34
C GLU A 57 -19.06 5.60 -2.92
N LEU A 58 -17.90 5.63 -3.58
CA LEU A 58 -16.74 4.80 -3.23
C LEU A 58 -16.23 5.08 -1.81
N SER A 59 -16.30 6.33 -1.37
CA SER A 59 -15.87 6.76 -0.03
C SER A 59 -16.97 6.67 1.03
N ALA A 60 -18.22 6.35 0.66
CA ALA A 60 -19.37 6.44 1.55
C ALA A 60 -19.32 5.44 2.71
N LYS A 61 -18.65 4.29 2.53
CA LYS A 61 -18.49 3.26 3.57
C LYS A 61 -17.29 3.57 4.46
N PRO A 62 -17.47 3.97 5.73
CA PRO A 62 -16.36 4.21 6.65
C PRO A 62 -15.56 2.93 6.82
N GLY A 63 -14.26 3.02 6.55
CA GLY A 63 -13.33 1.90 6.68
C GLY A 63 -13.14 1.03 5.45
N GLY A 64 -13.77 1.37 4.32
CA GLY A 64 -13.65 0.65 3.06
C GLY A 64 -12.24 0.65 2.46
N LEU A 65 -11.99 -0.40 1.69
CA LEU A 65 -10.92 -0.50 0.71
C LEU A 65 -11.44 -0.03 -0.64
N VAL A 66 -10.77 0.95 -1.24
CA VAL A 66 -11.06 1.44 -2.60
C VAL A 66 -9.87 1.11 -3.49
N VAL A 67 -10.14 0.34 -4.55
CA VAL A 67 -9.13 -0.05 -5.55
C VAL A 67 -9.59 0.46 -6.91
N LEU A 68 -8.81 1.38 -7.48
CA LEU A 68 -9.05 1.97 -8.79
C LEU A 68 -7.79 1.78 -9.64
N SER A 69 -7.58 0.56 -10.12
CA SER A 69 -6.35 0.16 -10.82
C SER A 69 -6.22 0.74 -12.24
N HIS A 70 -7.31 1.18 -12.85
CA HIS A 70 -7.36 1.60 -14.26
C HIS A 70 -7.48 3.11 -14.47
N ILE A 71 -7.59 3.90 -13.38
CA ILE A 71 -7.60 5.37 -13.49
C ILE A 71 -6.17 5.91 -13.55
N ASN A 72 -5.96 6.87 -14.45
CA ASN A 72 -4.64 7.49 -14.66
C ASN A 72 -4.57 8.92 -14.10
N SER A 73 -5.70 9.50 -13.72
CA SER A 73 -5.80 10.84 -13.14
C SER A 73 -7.00 10.94 -12.21
N ILE A 74 -6.96 11.92 -11.32
CA ILE A 74 -8.06 12.34 -10.45
C ILE A 74 -8.10 13.85 -10.39
N THR A 75 -9.23 14.45 -10.03
CA THR A 75 -9.33 15.89 -9.73
C THR A 75 -8.87 16.18 -8.29
N ASP A 76 -8.59 17.46 -7.99
CA ASP A 76 -8.32 17.91 -6.62
C ASP A 76 -9.48 17.60 -5.65
N ASN A 77 -10.72 17.64 -6.15
CA ASN A 77 -11.91 17.32 -5.36
C ASN A 77 -12.01 15.81 -5.10
N GLN A 78 -11.79 15.00 -6.12
CA GLN A 78 -11.74 13.53 -5.99
C GLN A 78 -10.66 13.09 -5.01
N ALA A 79 -9.48 13.71 -5.06
CA ALA A 79 -8.42 13.44 -4.09
C ALA A 79 -8.84 13.71 -2.64
N GLN A 80 -9.64 14.76 -2.40
CA GLN A 80 -10.17 15.07 -1.07
C GLN A 80 -11.22 14.05 -0.62
N ILE A 81 -12.13 13.67 -1.52
CA ILE A 81 -13.20 12.71 -1.24
C ILE A 81 -12.61 11.31 -0.99
N LEU A 82 -11.77 10.82 -1.88
CA LEU A 82 -11.07 9.53 -1.78
C LEU A 82 -10.09 9.51 -0.59
N GLY A 83 -9.57 10.67 -0.19
CA GLY A 83 -8.71 10.81 0.98
C GLY A 83 -9.35 10.39 2.31
N THR A 84 -10.68 10.23 2.37
CA THR A 84 -11.39 9.90 3.61
C THR A 84 -11.41 8.41 3.98
N VAL A 85 -10.98 7.53 3.06
CA VAL A 85 -11.04 6.07 3.23
C VAL A 85 -9.89 5.52 4.09
N ASN A 86 -9.99 4.25 4.51
CA ASN A 86 -8.91 3.58 5.24
C ASN A 86 -7.79 3.12 4.31
N TYR A 87 -8.16 2.50 3.19
CA TYR A 87 -7.23 1.91 2.23
C TYR A 87 -7.57 2.38 0.82
N LEU A 88 -6.59 2.93 0.13
CA LEU A 88 -6.75 3.45 -1.22
C LEU A 88 -5.62 2.96 -2.12
N GLN A 89 -5.99 2.42 -3.28
CA GLN A 89 -5.05 1.99 -4.32
C GLN A 89 -5.36 2.67 -5.65
N LEU A 90 -4.41 3.48 -6.11
CA LEU A 90 -4.44 4.28 -7.33
C LEU A 90 -3.17 4.01 -8.16
N ASP A 91 -2.88 2.75 -8.47
CA ASP A 91 -1.63 2.37 -9.14
C ASP A 91 -1.48 2.92 -10.56
N GLY A 92 -2.57 3.34 -11.22
CA GLY A 92 -2.52 4.00 -12.53
C GLY A 92 -2.18 5.50 -12.47
N VAL A 93 -2.34 6.16 -11.32
CA VAL A 93 -2.08 7.60 -11.16
C VAL A 93 -0.58 7.85 -11.03
N SER A 94 0.03 8.37 -12.10
CA SER A 94 1.48 8.51 -12.24
C SER A 94 2.04 9.87 -11.82
N VAL A 95 1.20 10.90 -11.75
CA VAL A 95 1.56 12.27 -11.38
C VAL A 95 0.50 12.82 -10.44
N LEU A 96 0.92 13.66 -9.48
CA LEU A 96 0.02 14.43 -8.62
C LEU A 96 0.35 15.92 -8.67
N THR A 97 -0.66 16.75 -8.41
CA THR A 97 -0.49 18.11 -7.90
C THR A 97 -0.27 18.08 -6.40
N ASP A 98 0.29 19.16 -5.83
CA ASP A 98 0.43 19.28 -4.37
C ASP A 98 -0.94 19.26 -3.66
N GLN A 99 -1.99 19.77 -4.31
CA GLN A 99 -3.35 19.76 -3.77
C GLN A 99 -3.95 18.35 -3.77
N GLN A 100 -3.72 17.55 -4.83
CA GLN A 100 -4.13 16.14 -4.82
C GLN A 100 -3.36 15.36 -3.75
N ALA A 101 -2.04 15.56 -3.64
CA ALA A 101 -1.26 14.93 -2.57
C ALA A 101 -1.81 15.30 -1.18
N LYS A 102 -2.25 16.55 -1.00
CA LYS A 102 -2.87 17.01 0.26
C LYS A 102 -4.18 16.27 0.55
N GLY A 103 -5.06 16.12 -0.45
CA GLY A 103 -6.28 15.32 -0.33
C GLY A 103 -5.97 13.86 0.06
N LEU A 104 -5.09 13.21 -0.70
CA LEU A 104 -4.73 11.80 -0.49
C LEU A 104 -3.93 11.55 0.80
N SER A 105 -3.28 12.57 1.37
CA SER A 105 -2.56 12.45 2.65
C SER A 105 -3.48 12.15 3.84
N GLN A 106 -4.79 12.30 3.67
CA GLN A 106 -5.80 12.02 4.69
C GLN A 106 -6.19 10.54 4.79
N VAL A 107 -5.73 9.70 3.83
CA VAL A 107 -6.01 8.26 3.84
C VAL A 107 -5.51 7.67 5.16
N ARG A 108 -6.43 7.02 5.90
CA ARG A 108 -6.22 6.77 7.34
C ARG A 108 -5.16 5.71 7.62
N ILE A 109 -5.04 4.70 6.75
CA ILE A 109 -4.15 3.56 6.97
C ILE A 109 -3.15 3.40 5.83
N SER A 110 -3.60 3.14 4.60
CA SER A 110 -2.71 2.76 3.50
C SER A 110 -3.05 3.45 2.20
N LEU A 111 -2.06 4.12 1.61
CA LEU A 111 -2.11 4.66 0.25
C LEU A 111 -1.10 3.92 -0.62
N ALA A 112 -1.61 3.29 -1.69
CA ALA A 112 -0.81 2.78 -2.79
C ALA A 112 -1.04 3.63 -4.02
N ILE A 113 0.03 4.14 -4.62
CA ILE A 113 -0.05 5.02 -5.77
C ILE A 113 1.12 4.79 -6.74
N GLY A 114 0.82 4.87 -8.04
CA GLY A 114 1.74 4.61 -9.13
C GLY A 114 2.64 5.79 -9.52
N LEU A 115 3.01 6.66 -8.59
CA LEU A 115 3.80 7.86 -8.88
C LEU A 115 5.13 7.52 -9.58
N THR A 116 5.37 8.14 -10.74
CA THR A 116 6.65 8.04 -11.45
C THR A 116 7.64 9.13 -11.05
N THR A 117 7.14 10.25 -10.53
CA THR A 117 7.91 11.37 -10.00
C THR A 117 7.35 11.78 -8.64
N LEU A 118 8.21 12.33 -7.79
CA LEU A 118 7.84 12.85 -6.47
C LEU A 118 8.58 14.18 -6.27
N THR A 119 7.87 15.22 -5.84
CA THR A 119 8.50 16.47 -5.39
C THR A 119 8.77 16.43 -3.89
N ASP A 120 9.65 17.29 -3.38
CA ASP A 120 9.93 17.37 -1.94
C ASP A 120 8.68 17.81 -1.15
N THR A 121 7.85 18.66 -1.74
CA THR A 121 6.54 19.06 -1.19
C THR A 121 5.61 17.87 -1.08
N GLN A 122 5.49 17.06 -2.14
CA GLN A 122 4.67 15.86 -2.13
C GLN A 122 5.20 14.82 -1.14
N ALA A 123 6.52 14.63 -1.06
CA ALA A 123 7.14 13.76 -0.07
C ALA A 123 6.74 14.18 1.35
N LYS A 124 6.80 15.48 1.69
CA LYS A 124 6.40 16.01 3.01
C LYS A 124 4.92 15.77 3.30
N ILE A 125 4.06 15.97 2.31
CA ILE A 125 2.61 15.81 2.43
C ILE A 125 2.24 14.33 2.62
N LEU A 126 2.68 13.45 1.72
CA LEU A 126 2.38 12.01 1.73
C LEU A 126 3.04 11.28 2.91
N ASN A 127 4.03 11.90 3.56
CA ASN A 127 4.67 11.32 4.75
C ASN A 127 3.70 11.07 5.91
N ARG A 128 2.53 11.74 5.90
CA ARG A 128 1.49 11.64 6.95
C ARG A 128 0.72 10.32 6.95
N VAL A 129 0.61 9.63 5.81
CA VAL A 129 -0.12 8.36 5.69
C VAL A 129 0.59 7.29 6.53
N LYS A 130 -0.09 6.37 7.22
CA LYS A 130 0.62 5.35 8.04
C LYS A 130 1.43 4.35 7.20
N ILE A 131 0.86 3.89 6.08
CA ILE A 131 1.49 2.98 5.13
C ILE A 131 1.48 3.64 3.76
N LEU A 132 2.67 3.92 3.21
CA LEU A 132 2.82 4.53 1.89
C LEU A 132 3.51 3.55 0.94
N LYS A 133 2.86 3.25 -0.19
CA LYS A 133 3.43 2.46 -1.28
C LYS A 133 3.54 3.35 -2.51
N LEU A 134 4.77 3.59 -2.97
CA LEU A 134 5.06 4.33 -4.20
C LEU A 134 5.48 3.32 -5.26
N SER A 135 4.48 2.68 -5.87
CA SER A 135 4.62 1.42 -6.62
C SER A 135 5.49 1.57 -7.89
N SER A 136 5.58 2.78 -8.45
CA SER A 136 6.26 3.05 -9.73
C SER A 136 7.43 4.05 -9.62
N LEU A 137 7.79 4.47 -8.41
CA LEU A 137 8.81 5.50 -8.20
C LEU A 137 10.20 4.88 -8.36
N ARG A 138 10.86 5.17 -9.48
CA ARG A 138 12.16 4.56 -9.86
C ARG A 138 13.39 5.30 -9.33
N GLN A 139 13.23 6.57 -8.96
CA GLN A 139 14.29 7.44 -8.48
C GLN A 139 13.83 8.21 -7.26
N LEU A 140 14.78 8.49 -6.36
CA LEU A 140 14.57 9.26 -5.15
C LEU A 140 15.77 10.19 -4.99
N THR A 141 15.54 11.45 -4.61
CA THR A 141 16.65 12.34 -4.22
C THR A 141 17.04 12.09 -2.76
N ASP A 142 18.24 12.53 -2.37
CA ASP A 142 18.69 12.42 -0.99
C ASP A 142 17.79 13.22 -0.02
N GLU A 143 17.29 14.39 -0.45
CA GLU A 143 16.34 15.20 0.32
C GLU A 143 14.99 14.48 0.48
N GLN A 144 14.50 13.82 -0.58
CA GLN A 144 13.28 13.03 -0.49
C GLN A 144 13.43 11.84 0.44
N ALA A 145 14.58 11.15 0.40
CA ALA A 145 14.91 10.10 1.37
C ALA A 145 14.99 10.64 2.80
N LEU A 146 15.60 11.82 3.02
CA LEU A 146 15.62 12.49 4.32
C LEU A 146 14.21 12.77 4.85
N ILE A 147 13.31 13.26 3.98
CA ILE A 147 11.92 13.54 4.33
C ILE A 147 11.18 12.23 4.67
N LEU A 148 11.22 11.25 3.77
CA LEU A 148 10.52 9.97 3.93
C LEU A 148 11.10 9.12 5.07
N GLY A 149 12.39 9.22 5.36
CA GLY A 149 13.05 8.52 6.48
C GLY A 149 12.53 8.93 7.87
N LYS A 150 11.85 10.08 7.97
CA LYS A 150 11.22 10.57 9.21
C LYS A 150 9.80 10.03 9.41
N LYS A 151 9.30 9.20 8.50
CA LYS A 151 7.94 8.63 8.56
C LYS A 151 7.73 7.80 9.82
N ARG A 152 6.50 7.84 10.35
CA ARG A 152 5.98 6.82 11.27
C ARG A 152 5.19 5.77 10.48
N GLY A 153 5.56 4.51 10.60
CA GLY A 153 4.92 3.40 9.90
C GLY A 153 5.77 2.83 8.76
N ALA A 154 5.11 2.38 7.70
CA ALA A 154 5.73 1.58 6.65
C ALA A 154 5.88 2.34 5.33
N LEU A 155 7.01 2.10 4.65
CA LEU A 155 7.30 2.65 3.33
C LEU A 155 7.70 1.53 2.36
N TYR A 156 7.05 1.51 1.20
CA TYR A 156 7.33 0.57 0.13
C TYR A 156 7.78 1.34 -1.12
N LEU A 157 9.03 1.13 -1.52
CA LEU A 157 9.69 1.75 -2.67
C LEU A 157 10.13 0.64 -3.65
N ASN A 158 9.20 -0.25 -3.98
CA ASN A 158 9.53 -1.50 -4.65
C ASN A 158 10.03 -1.34 -6.09
N ALA A 159 9.80 -0.19 -6.73
CA ALA A 159 10.32 0.11 -8.07
C ALA A 159 11.64 0.90 -8.06
N LEU A 160 12.15 1.30 -6.88
CA LEU A 160 13.42 2.02 -6.78
C LEU A 160 14.56 1.13 -7.27
N SER A 161 15.27 1.58 -8.32
CA SER A 161 16.30 0.77 -8.99
C SER A 161 17.71 0.98 -8.43
N THR A 162 17.95 2.12 -7.78
CA THR A 162 19.25 2.49 -7.23
C THR A 162 19.08 3.09 -5.84
N LEU A 163 20.07 2.88 -4.98
CA LEU A 163 20.10 3.44 -3.63
C LEU A 163 21.47 4.08 -3.41
N THR A 164 21.52 5.33 -2.96
CA THR A 164 22.76 5.97 -2.49
C THR A 164 22.98 5.70 -1.01
N THR A 165 24.21 5.86 -0.52
CA THR A 165 24.49 5.72 0.91
C THR A 165 23.73 6.74 1.78
N PRO A 166 23.63 8.03 1.42
CA PRO A 166 22.76 8.98 2.14
C PRO A 166 21.30 8.53 2.19
N GLN A 167 20.76 8.01 1.08
CA GLN A 167 19.39 7.48 1.05
C GLN A 167 19.24 6.29 1.99
N ALA A 168 20.18 5.34 1.96
CA ALA A 168 20.17 4.20 2.88
C ALA A 168 20.22 4.64 4.35
N LEU A 169 21.01 5.67 4.68
CA LEU A 169 21.10 6.23 6.05
C LEU A 169 19.77 6.79 6.54
N HIS A 170 19.04 7.51 5.69
CA HIS A 170 17.74 8.06 6.06
C HIS A 170 16.65 7.00 6.10
N LEU A 171 16.58 6.13 5.08
CA LEU A 171 15.58 5.07 5.01
C LEU A 171 15.78 3.98 6.07
N GLY A 172 17.02 3.76 6.50
CA GLY A 172 17.38 2.83 7.57
C GLY A 172 16.75 3.16 8.93
N GLN A 173 16.24 4.37 9.13
CA GLN A 173 15.61 4.80 10.40
C GLN A 173 14.15 4.36 10.55
N LEU A 174 13.58 3.77 9.49
CA LEU A 174 12.17 3.40 9.42
C LEU A 174 11.83 2.17 10.28
N GLU A 175 10.55 2.04 10.62
CA GLU A 175 10.05 0.82 11.27
C GLU A 175 9.94 -0.34 10.27
N THR A 176 9.49 -0.05 9.05
CA THR A 176 9.28 -1.04 8.00
C THR A 176 9.62 -0.44 6.64
N LEU A 177 10.47 -1.15 5.90
CA LEU A 177 10.99 -0.72 4.60
C LEU A 177 11.01 -1.88 3.60
N SER A 178 10.54 -1.60 2.38
CA SER A 178 10.59 -2.53 1.26
C SER A 178 11.30 -1.92 0.06
N LEU A 179 12.31 -2.62 -0.47
CA LEU A 179 13.17 -2.23 -1.58
C LEU A 179 13.40 -3.41 -2.55
N LEU A 180 12.32 -3.93 -3.13
CA LEU A 180 12.35 -5.18 -3.92
C LEU A 180 13.01 -5.11 -5.29
N SER A 181 13.26 -3.91 -5.84
CA SER A 181 13.98 -3.75 -7.12
C SER A 181 15.47 -3.46 -6.97
N ILE A 182 15.98 -3.22 -5.76
CA ILE A 182 17.41 -3.02 -5.51
C ILE A 182 18.12 -4.37 -5.64
N LYS A 183 19.00 -4.51 -6.64
CA LYS A 183 19.66 -5.79 -6.98
C LYS A 183 20.95 -6.07 -6.19
N SER A 184 21.59 -5.04 -5.69
CA SER A 184 22.81 -5.12 -4.89
C SER A 184 22.94 -3.90 -3.99
N ILE A 185 23.66 -4.04 -2.88
CA ILE A 185 23.99 -2.97 -1.95
C ILE A 185 25.48 -3.00 -1.58
N THR A 186 26.03 -1.88 -1.11
CA THR A 186 27.37 -1.86 -0.50
C THR A 186 27.32 -2.27 0.97
N ASP A 187 28.49 -2.50 1.58
CA ASP A 187 28.57 -2.80 3.02
C ASP A 187 28.06 -1.61 3.87
N GLU A 188 28.33 -0.38 3.45
CA GLU A 188 27.86 0.83 4.14
C GLU A 188 26.33 0.96 4.06
N GLN A 189 25.76 0.60 2.91
CA GLN A 189 24.30 0.57 2.73
C GLN A 189 23.67 -0.53 3.57
N ALA A 190 24.31 -1.71 3.66
CA ALA A 190 23.85 -2.77 4.56
C ALA A 190 23.88 -2.32 6.03
N GLU A 191 24.93 -1.60 6.46
CA GLU A 191 25.02 -1.08 7.83
C GLU A 191 23.90 -0.08 8.11
N ALA A 192 23.65 0.84 7.18
CA ALA A 192 22.55 1.79 7.28
C ALA A 192 21.17 1.08 7.34
N LEU A 193 20.92 0.12 6.44
CA LEU A 193 19.63 -0.59 6.37
C LEU A 193 19.43 -1.56 7.54
N SER A 194 20.50 -2.04 8.19
CA SER A 194 20.39 -2.88 9.38
C SER A 194 19.73 -2.17 10.58
N GLN A 195 19.59 -0.84 10.52
CA GLN A 195 18.93 -0.04 11.55
C GLN A 195 17.39 -0.05 11.45
N VAL A 196 16.82 -0.67 10.40
CA VAL A 196 15.37 -0.78 10.25
C VAL A 196 14.79 -1.58 11.42
N LYS A 197 13.82 -0.98 12.12
CA LYS A 197 13.46 -1.43 13.48
C LYS A 197 12.71 -2.75 13.52
N ARG A 198 11.95 -3.09 12.47
CA ARG A 198 11.12 -4.30 12.44
C ARG A 198 11.29 -5.10 11.16
N ASN A 199 10.82 -4.58 10.03
CA ASN A 199 10.72 -5.35 8.80
C ASN A 199 11.57 -4.74 7.69
N LEU A 200 12.50 -5.52 7.16
CA LEU A 200 13.30 -5.15 6.00
C LEU A 200 13.12 -6.19 4.89
N TRP A 201 12.60 -5.75 3.74
CA TRP A 201 12.48 -6.58 2.54
C TRP A 201 13.41 -6.04 1.45
N LEU A 202 14.38 -6.84 1.02
CA LEU A 202 15.35 -6.47 -0.01
C LEU A 202 15.28 -7.41 -1.20
N GLY A 203 15.33 -6.82 -2.40
CA GLY A 203 15.34 -7.57 -3.65
C GLY A 203 16.73 -7.94 -4.17
N ILE A 204 17.72 -8.05 -3.28
CA ILE A 204 19.13 -8.27 -3.64
C ILE A 204 19.39 -9.73 -4.05
N ASN A 205 20.24 -9.92 -5.06
CA ASN A 205 20.48 -11.24 -5.65
C ASN A 205 21.70 -11.96 -5.07
N SER A 206 22.55 -11.24 -4.33
CA SER A 206 23.74 -11.78 -3.66
C SER A 206 24.12 -10.92 -2.46
N ILE A 207 24.80 -11.51 -1.48
CA ILE A 207 25.37 -10.82 -0.33
C ILE A 207 26.82 -11.26 -0.06
N THR A 208 27.60 -10.40 0.59
CA THR A 208 28.89 -10.75 1.19
C THR A 208 28.70 -11.35 2.59
N ASP A 209 29.72 -12.02 3.12
CA ASP A 209 29.70 -12.52 4.50
C ASP A 209 29.52 -11.37 5.51
N ARG A 210 30.12 -10.21 5.21
CA ARG A 210 29.97 -8.98 6.01
C ARG A 210 28.53 -8.47 5.97
N GLN A 211 27.91 -8.42 4.79
CA GLN A 211 26.52 -8.02 4.65
C GLN A 211 25.57 -8.98 5.36
N ALA A 212 25.79 -10.29 5.27
CA ALA A 212 25.02 -11.29 6.03
C ALA A 212 25.09 -11.02 7.54
N SER A 213 26.31 -10.80 8.06
CA SER A 213 26.54 -10.46 9.47
C SER A 213 25.84 -9.15 9.88
N THR A 214 25.96 -8.11 9.06
CA THR A 214 25.33 -6.81 9.34
C THR A 214 23.81 -6.88 9.28
N LEU A 215 23.22 -7.50 8.24
CA LEU A 215 21.77 -7.62 8.07
C LEU A 215 21.13 -8.55 9.10
N SER A 216 21.91 -9.47 9.70
CA SER A 216 21.42 -10.37 10.75
C SER A 216 20.94 -9.65 12.03
N LYS A 217 21.23 -8.34 12.16
CA LYS A 217 20.79 -7.49 13.27
C LYS A 217 19.32 -7.06 13.16
N VAL A 218 18.68 -7.23 12.01
CA VAL A 218 17.27 -6.88 11.79
C VAL A 218 16.36 -7.94 12.40
N ARG A 219 15.19 -7.53 12.91
CA ARG A 219 14.22 -8.45 13.52
C ARG A 219 13.57 -9.39 12.49
N ASN A 220 13.01 -8.81 11.42
CA ASN A 220 12.35 -9.55 10.35
C ASN A 220 13.02 -9.17 9.02
N LEU A 221 13.62 -10.15 8.35
CA LEU A 221 14.38 -9.96 7.13
C LEU A 221 13.88 -10.88 6.03
N ALA A 222 13.58 -10.35 4.85
CA ALA A 222 13.45 -11.17 3.65
C ALA A 222 14.50 -10.82 2.62
N LEU A 223 15.15 -11.87 2.12
CA LEU A 223 16.11 -11.86 1.05
C LEU A 223 15.68 -12.88 -0.02
N ASP A 224 14.41 -12.82 -0.41
CA ASP A 224 13.75 -13.82 -1.24
C ASP A 224 14.29 -13.91 -2.67
N HIS A 225 15.16 -12.98 -3.09
CA HIS A 225 15.83 -13.04 -4.39
C HIS A 225 17.21 -13.71 -4.33
N LEU A 226 17.68 -14.14 -3.16
CA LEU A 226 18.90 -14.94 -3.04
C LEU A 226 18.64 -16.36 -3.53
N THR A 227 19.35 -16.76 -4.59
CA THR A 227 19.27 -18.12 -5.14
C THR A 227 20.22 -19.11 -4.46
N ASN A 228 21.28 -18.60 -3.83
CA ASN A 228 22.28 -19.39 -3.11
C ASN A 228 22.88 -18.56 -1.96
N ILE A 229 23.44 -19.25 -0.97
CA ILE A 229 24.20 -18.67 0.14
C ILE A 229 25.41 -19.57 0.47
N LYS A 230 26.39 -19.01 1.19
CA LYS A 230 27.53 -19.74 1.75
C LYS A 230 27.27 -20.16 3.19
N ASP A 231 28.04 -21.12 3.70
CA ASP A 231 27.89 -21.62 5.08
C ASP A 231 28.03 -20.50 6.12
N LYS A 232 29.02 -19.61 5.97
CA LYS A 232 29.18 -18.42 6.83
C LYS A 232 27.98 -17.46 6.77
N GLN A 233 27.33 -17.37 5.62
CA GLN A 233 26.16 -16.52 5.43
C GLN A 233 24.93 -17.14 6.09
N ALA A 234 24.75 -18.47 5.96
CA ALA A 234 23.72 -19.20 6.68
C ALA A 234 23.91 -19.10 8.20
N GLU A 235 25.13 -19.23 8.69
CA GLU A 235 25.48 -19.04 10.10
C GLU A 235 25.13 -17.62 10.58
N ALA A 236 25.51 -16.59 9.83
CA ALA A 236 25.18 -15.22 10.19
C ALA A 236 23.65 -14.97 10.18
N LEU A 237 22.97 -15.38 9.11
CA LEU A 237 21.53 -15.20 8.93
C LEU A 237 20.70 -16.01 9.94
N SER A 238 21.24 -17.10 10.49
CA SER A 238 20.56 -17.89 11.54
C SER A 238 20.24 -17.11 12.81
N LYS A 239 20.84 -15.93 12.99
CA LYS A 239 20.63 -15.03 14.13
C LYS A 239 19.40 -14.13 13.97
N VAL A 240 18.80 -14.07 12.78
CA VAL A 240 17.57 -13.33 12.53
C VAL A 240 16.39 -14.11 13.13
N PRO A 241 15.53 -13.50 13.95
CA PRO A 241 14.33 -14.16 14.47
C PRO A 241 13.37 -14.64 13.38
N THR A 242 13.01 -13.77 12.43
CA THR A 242 12.13 -14.10 11.31
C THR A 242 12.86 -13.87 9.98
N LEU A 243 13.11 -14.95 9.25
CA LEU A 243 13.90 -14.93 8.02
C LEU A 243 13.15 -15.57 6.86
N SER A 244 13.07 -14.86 5.74
CA SER A 244 12.55 -15.40 4.47
C SER A 244 13.66 -15.45 3.42
N LEU A 245 13.80 -16.63 2.81
CA LEU A 245 14.79 -16.98 1.80
C LEU A 245 14.13 -17.81 0.67
N LEU A 246 12.97 -17.37 0.19
CA LEU A 246 12.15 -18.09 -0.80
C LEU A 246 12.81 -18.30 -2.17
N GLY A 247 13.92 -17.61 -2.46
CA GLY A 247 14.64 -17.76 -3.72
C GLY A 247 15.62 -18.93 -3.75
N LEU A 248 15.95 -19.53 -2.60
CA LEU A 248 17.02 -20.53 -2.53
C LEU A 248 16.70 -21.77 -3.36
N THR A 249 17.60 -22.15 -4.25
CA THR A 249 17.40 -23.34 -5.10
C THR A 249 17.99 -24.62 -4.51
N ALA A 250 18.97 -24.49 -3.62
CA ALA A 250 19.63 -25.60 -2.93
C ALA A 250 20.31 -25.10 -1.64
N ILE A 251 20.49 -26.01 -0.67
CA ILE A 251 21.27 -25.77 0.55
C ILE A 251 22.13 -26.99 0.89
N THR A 252 23.28 -26.77 1.54
CA THR A 252 24.11 -27.83 2.10
C THR A 252 23.56 -28.34 3.43
N VAL A 253 24.07 -29.47 3.92
CA VAL A 253 23.77 -29.97 5.28
C VAL A 253 24.16 -28.95 6.35
N GLU A 254 25.31 -28.30 6.20
CA GLU A 254 25.80 -27.31 7.16
C GLU A 254 24.92 -26.04 7.15
N GLN A 255 24.48 -25.60 5.97
CA GLN A 255 23.53 -24.50 5.86
C GLN A 255 22.19 -24.85 6.49
N ALA A 256 21.71 -26.08 6.30
CA ALA A 256 20.45 -26.53 6.90
C ALA A 256 20.51 -26.56 8.42
N LYS A 257 21.63 -27.03 9.00
CA LYS A 257 21.86 -27.01 10.47
C LYS A 257 21.89 -25.59 11.05
N ASN A 258 22.42 -24.63 10.30
CA ASN A 258 22.43 -23.24 10.76
C ASN A 258 21.05 -22.61 10.61
N LEU A 259 20.40 -22.75 9.45
CA LEU A 259 19.08 -22.18 9.20
C LEU A 259 17.99 -22.80 10.08
N SER A 260 18.11 -24.05 10.52
CA SER A 260 17.14 -24.68 11.43
C SER A 260 17.06 -24.00 12.82
N LYS A 261 18.01 -23.12 13.15
CA LYS A 261 18.03 -22.34 14.40
C LYS A 261 17.16 -21.07 14.35
N VAL A 262 16.71 -20.66 13.16
CA VAL A 262 15.82 -19.51 12.98
C VAL A 262 14.45 -19.85 13.56
N GLU A 263 13.89 -18.95 14.37
CA GLU A 263 12.58 -19.13 15.03
C GLU A 263 11.44 -19.25 14.01
N ASP A 264 11.37 -18.31 13.07
CA ASP A 264 10.41 -18.31 11.97
C ASP A 264 11.16 -18.25 10.63
N LEU A 265 11.43 -19.43 10.07
CA LEU A 265 12.10 -19.60 8.78
C LEU A 265 11.09 -19.89 7.67
N THR A 266 11.07 -19.03 6.66
CA THR A 266 10.37 -19.26 5.40
C THR A 266 11.39 -19.57 4.30
N ILE A 267 11.32 -20.77 3.73
CA ILE A 267 12.16 -21.25 2.62
C ILE A 267 11.29 -22.03 1.62
N PRO A 268 11.79 -22.36 0.42
CA PRO A 268 11.03 -23.19 -0.51
C PRO A 268 10.64 -24.53 0.08
N GLU A 269 9.42 -24.96 -0.24
CA GLU A 269 8.84 -26.22 0.24
C GLU A 269 9.74 -27.43 -0.08
N SER A 270 10.42 -27.40 -1.23
CA SER A 270 11.37 -28.44 -1.64
C SER A 270 12.59 -28.59 -0.73
N LEU A 271 12.95 -27.54 0.04
CA LEU A 271 14.09 -27.53 0.96
C LEU A 271 13.67 -27.79 2.42
N GLN A 272 12.38 -27.68 2.74
CA GLN A 272 11.85 -27.86 4.10
C GLN A 272 12.20 -29.21 4.74
N PRO A 273 12.14 -30.37 4.03
CA PRO A 273 12.49 -31.66 4.62
C PRO A 273 13.93 -31.76 5.14
N LEU A 274 14.85 -30.97 4.59
CA LEU A 274 16.24 -30.95 5.05
C LEU A 274 16.41 -30.10 6.31
N ILE A 275 15.67 -29.00 6.45
CA ILE A 275 15.63 -28.18 7.68
C ILE A 275 15.03 -28.97 8.83
N ASP A 276 13.91 -29.67 8.60
CA ASP A 276 13.17 -30.35 9.67
C ASP A 276 13.99 -31.47 10.36
N LYS A 277 14.99 -32.04 9.67
CA LYS A 277 15.95 -32.98 10.27
C LYS A 277 16.76 -32.38 11.43
N TYR A 278 16.88 -31.06 11.48
CA TYR A 278 17.74 -30.33 12.42
C TYR A 278 16.98 -29.35 13.34
N LYS A 279 15.64 -29.25 13.25
CA LYS A 279 14.84 -28.37 14.12
C LYS A 279 14.75 -28.83 15.59
N ASN A 280 15.10 -30.08 15.87
CA ASN A 280 14.94 -30.72 17.18
C ASN A 280 16.26 -31.32 17.74
N GLN A 281 17.42 -30.82 17.28
CA GLN A 281 18.76 -31.19 17.77
C GLN A 281 19.36 -30.05 18.57
#